data_AF-V4IEN9-F1
#
_entry.id   AF-V4IEN9-F1
#
_cell.length_a   1.000
_cell.length_b   1.000
_cell.length_c   1.000
_cell.angle_alpha   90.00
_cell.angle_beta   90.00
_cell.angle_gamma   90.00
#
_symmetry.space_group_name_H-M   'P 1'
#
loop_
_entity.id
_entity.type
_entity.pdbx_description
1 polymer ?
#
loop_
_entity_poly.entity_id
_entity_poly.type
_entity_poly.pdbx_seq_one_letter_code
_entity_poly.pdbx_strand_id
1 'polypeptide(L)' 'MSQIVTVLTAYPFHIGQKIRIEGNKRAGDWEVTGIDGSSVTLRCPISKKEYTWDNFCYMISEETDGAWPKS' A
#
# COMPACT_ATOMS: atom_id res chain seq x y z
N MET A 1 21.95 -28.37 -10.12
CA MET A 1 22.05 -27.08 -9.40
C MET A 1 20.64 -26.65 -9.03
N SER A 2 20.36 -26.40 -7.75
CA SER A 2 19.07 -25.86 -7.31
C SER A 2 18.98 -24.38 -7.66
N GLN A 3 17.85 -23.97 -8.23
CA GLN A 3 17.53 -22.57 -8.52
C GLN A 3 16.93 -21.92 -7.28
N ILE A 4 17.26 -20.64 -7.02
CA ILE A 4 16.56 -19.82 -6.03
C ILE A 4 15.45 -19.08 -6.78
N VAL A 5 14.20 -19.37 -6.43
CA VAL A 5 13.03 -18.76 -7.05
C VAL A 5 12.36 -17.86 -6.02
N THR A 6 12.32 -16.56 -6.31
CA THR A 6 11.58 -15.58 -5.52
C THR A 6 10.20 -15.39 -6.15
N VAL A 7 9.15 -15.74 -5.42
CA VAL A 7 7.76 -15.53 -5.85
C VAL A 7 7.26 -14.26 -5.18
N LEU A 8 6.81 -13.31 -6.00
CA LEU A 8 6.27 -12.03 -5.55
C LEU A 8 4.79 -11.99 -5.93
N THR A 9 3.94 -11.75 -4.95
CA THR A 9 2.50 -11.52 -5.16
C THR A 9 2.17 -10.12 -4.68
N ALA A 10 1.22 -9.48 -5.34
CA ALA A 10 0.71 -8.20 -4.89
C ALA A 10 0.16 -8.33 -3.47
N TYR A 11 0.30 -7.27 -2.68
CA TYR A 11 -0.18 -7.25 -1.32
C TYR A 11 -1.72 -7.27 -1.28
N PRO A 12 -2.33 -8.16 -0.48
CA PRO A 12 -3.79 -8.25 -0.36
C PRO A 12 -4.32 -7.11 0.53
N PHE A 13 -4.52 -5.94 -0.08
CA PHE A 13 -5.14 -4.81 0.60
C PHE A 13 -6.55 -5.14 1.11
N HIS A 14 -7.00 -4.37 2.10
CA HIS A 14 -8.39 -4.38 2.56
C HIS A 14 -8.91 -2.94 2.67
N ILE A 15 -10.20 -2.72 2.36
CA ILE A 15 -10.81 -1.39 2.47
C ILE A 15 -10.81 -0.93 3.93
N GLY A 16 -10.45 0.33 4.16
CA GLY A 16 -10.25 0.94 5.48
C GLY A 16 -8.85 0.77 6.06
N GLN A 17 -7.97 0.02 5.39
CA GLN A 17 -6.59 -0.18 5.82
C GLN A 17 -5.79 1.13 5.76
N LYS A 18 -5.00 1.40 6.80
CA LYS A 18 -4.04 2.50 6.87
C LYS A 18 -2.67 1.98 6.49
N ILE A 19 -2.06 2.58 5.48
CA ILE A 19 -0.77 2.13 4.94
C ILE A 19 0.19 3.30 4.83
N ARG A 20 1.48 2.99 4.94
CA ARG A 20 2.56 3.90 4.57
C ARG A 20 3.31 3.30 3.39
N ILE A 21 3.48 4.09 2.34
CA ILE A 21 4.33 3.73 1.21
C ILE A 21 5.65 4.48 1.38
N GLU A 22 6.77 3.78 1.25
CA GLU A 22 8.11 4.37 1.30
C GLU A 22 8.83 4.22 -0.05
N GLY A 23 9.80 5.11 -0.32
CA GLY A 23 10.79 4.90 -1.38
C GLY A 23 10.35 5.14 -2.83
N ASN A 24 9.23 5.82 -3.12
CA ASN A 24 8.82 6.13 -4.50
C ASN A 24 7.94 7.40 -4.61
N LYS A 25 7.47 7.74 -5.83
CA LYS A 25 6.57 8.90 -6.08
C LYS A 25 5.21 8.84 -5.37
N ARG A 26 4.84 7.67 -4.87
CA ARG A 26 3.62 7.39 -4.12
C ARG A 26 3.89 7.34 -2.62
N ALA A 27 5.10 7.71 -2.20
CA ALA A 27 5.47 7.73 -0.79
C ALA A 27 4.56 8.65 0.01
N GLY A 28 4.26 8.22 1.24
CA GLY A 28 3.35 8.91 2.14
C GLY A 28 2.33 7.96 2.75
N ASP A 29 1.44 8.57 3.52
CA ASP A 29 0.39 7.88 4.25
C ASP A 29 -0.92 7.85 3.45
N TRP A 30 -1.53 6.67 3.37
CA TRP A 30 -2.72 6.43 2.57
C TRP A 30 -3.74 5.55 3.29
N GLU A 31 -5.02 5.83 3.05
CA GLU A 31 -6.11 4.95 3.43
C GLU A 31 -6.62 4.23 2.18
N VAL A 32 -6.78 2.91 2.26
CA VAL A 32 -7.36 2.12 1.17
C VAL A 32 -8.87 2.35 1.13
N THR A 33 -9.38 2.98 0.09
CA THR A 33 -10.81 3.28 -0.07
C THR A 33 -11.51 2.42 -1.10
N GLY A 34 -10.77 1.74 -1.98
CA GLY A 34 -11.31 0.86 -3.00
C GLY A 34 -10.30 -0.18 -3.46
N ILE A 35 -10.80 -1.34 -3.88
CA ILE A 35 -10.00 -2.43 -4.44
C ILE A 35 -10.81 -3.01 -5.60
N ASP A 36 -10.20 -3.11 -6.78
CA ASP A 36 -10.82 -3.71 -7.96
C ASP A 36 -9.80 -4.53 -8.73
N GLY A 37 -9.98 -5.85 -8.76
CA GLY A 37 -9.18 -6.81 -9.53
C GLY A 37 -7.67 -6.65 -9.32
N SER A 38 -7.05 -5.80 -10.15
CA SER A 38 -5.63 -5.48 -10.17
C SER A 38 -5.27 -4.08 -9.68
N SER A 39 -6.20 -3.29 -9.16
CA SER A 39 -6.02 -1.89 -8.77
C SER A 39 -6.48 -1.61 -7.34
N VAL A 40 -5.91 -0.56 -6.74
CA VAL A 40 -6.24 -0.06 -5.42
C VAL A 40 -6.46 1.44 -5.49
N THR A 41 -7.52 1.92 -4.85
CA THR A 41 -7.80 3.33 -4.65
C THR A 41 -7.33 3.74 -3.28
N LEU A 42 -6.48 4.77 -3.24
CA LEU A 42 -5.87 5.30 -2.04
C LEU A 42 -6.28 6.74 -1.82
N ARG A 43 -6.62 7.07 -0.58
CA ARG A 43 -6.96 8.42 -0.13
C ARG A 43 -5.87 8.98 0.77
N CYS A 44 -5.40 10.18 0.45
CA CYS A 44 -4.52 10.92 1.34
C CYS A 44 -5.32 11.37 2.58
N PRO A 45 -4.90 11.06 3.81
CA PRO A 45 -5.64 11.42 5.02
C PRO A 45 -5.72 12.93 5.25
N ILE A 46 -4.74 13.69 4.75
CA ILE A 46 -4.61 15.13 4.93
C ILE A 46 -5.42 15.88 3.87
N SER A 47 -5.08 15.67 2.59
CA SER A 47 -5.69 16.43 1.49
C SER A 47 -7.02 15.86 1.00
N LYS A 48 -7.41 14.66 1.45
CA LYS A 48 -8.57 13.89 0.99
C LYS A 48 -8.58 13.56 -0.51
N LYS A 49 -7.50 13.85 -1.23
CA LYS A 49 -7.34 13.45 -2.63
C LYS A 49 -7.28 11.94 -2.75
N GLU A 50 -7.94 11.42 -3.77
CA GLU A 50 -7.96 10.00 -4.09
C GLU A 50 -7.24 9.72 -5.39
N TYR A 51 -6.55 8.59 -5.44
CA TYR A 51 -5.85 8.12 -6.61
C TYR A 51 -6.03 6.61 -6.73
N THR A 52 -6.35 6.14 -7.93
CA THR A 52 -6.39 4.70 -8.26
C THR A 52 -5.12 4.32 -8.99
N TRP A 53 -4.45 3.27 -8.51
CA TRP A 53 -3.23 2.74 -9.10
C TRP A 53 -3.31 1.23 -9.24
N ASP A 54 -2.56 0.68 -10.20
CA ASP A 54 -2.32 -0.77 -10.26
C ASP A 54 -1.67 -1.24 -8.97
N ASN A 55 -2.09 -2.40 -8.47
CA ASN A 55 -1.61 -3.02 -7.23
C ASN A 55 -0.19 -3.56 -7.44
N PHE A 56 0.77 -2.74 -7.07
CA PHE A 56 2.22 -2.99 -7.19
C PHE A 56 2.93 -3.05 -5.84
N CYS A 57 2.18 -2.95 -4.74
CA CYS A 57 2.75 -2.90 -3.40
C CYS A 57 3.06 -4.31 -2.91
N TYR A 58 4.25 -4.46 -2.33
CA TYR A 58 4.69 -5.68 -1.65
C TYR A 58 4.91 -5.30 -0.19
N MET A 59 4.40 -6.08 0.77
CA MET A 59 4.59 -5.78 2.19
C MET A 59 6.05 -6.01 2.59
N ILE A 60 6.67 -5.00 3.18
CA ILE A 60 8.07 -5.04 3.63
C ILE A 60 8.15 -5.23 5.15
N SER A 61 7.16 -4.73 5.89
CA SER A 61 7.05 -4.83 7.36
C SER A 61 5.64 -4.50 7.84
N GLU A 62 5.30 -4.89 9.07
CA GLU A 62 4.05 -4.54 9.76
C GLU A 62 4.39 -3.85 11.10
N GLU A 63 3.77 -2.70 11.39
CA GLU A 63 3.94 -1.95 12.63
C GLU A 63 2.63 -1.97 13.44
N THR A 64 2.63 -2.60 14.62
CA THR A 64 1.52 -2.47 15.58
C THR A 64 1.64 -1.15 16.33
N ASP A 65 0.54 -0.41 16.47
CA ASP A 65 0.45 0.91 17.15
C ASP A 65 1.35 2.01 16.55
N GLY A 66 1.75 1.86 15.29
CA GLY A 66 2.52 2.87 14.56
C GLY A 66 1.72 4.16 14.37
N ALA A 67 2.36 5.30 14.62
CA ALA A 67 1.76 6.60 14.35
C ALA A 67 1.42 6.74 12.86
N TRP A 68 0.16 7.04 12.56
CA TRP A 68 -0.34 7.27 11.22
C TRP A 68 -1.47 8.32 11.25
N PRO A 69 -1.36 9.44 10.51
CA PRO A 69 -0.25 9.81 9.62
C PRO A 69 0.98 10.35 10.38
N LYS A 70 2.20 10.12 9.88
CA LYS A 70 3.44 10.82 10.29
C LYS A 70 3.65 11.98 9.33
N SER A 71 2.90 13.06 9.57
CA SER A 71 2.99 14.39 8.94
C SER A 71 2.68 14.51 7.44
#